data_AF-A0A1S8BP36-F1
#
_entry.id   AF-A0A1S8BP36-F1
#
_cell.length_a   1.000
_cell.length_b   1.000
_cell.length_c   1.000
_cell.angle_alpha   90.00
_cell.angle_beta   90.00
_cell.angle_gamma   90.00
#
_symmetry.space_group_name_H-M   'P 1'
#
loop_
_entity.id
_entity.type
_entity.pdbx_description
1 polymer ?
#
loop_
_entity_poly.entity_id
_entity_poly.type
_entity_poly.pdbx_seq_one_letter_code
_entity_poly.pdbx_strand_id
1 'polypeptide(L)'
;MHDKYGEVVRLAPDQLSFTSVEATNDEDHARHRRLLAHAFSDKALREQEPLINKYVSLLVAKLSDVTQSALAVDMVRMYNYCTFDIMGDLAFGEPLGLLEQSDYTPWVAAIFGTIKTGVLIATITNNFPTLGAAIRRFCIPAALVEKRATHRRFAEARVDARLANAAHTERPDIWTFVLRHAASDAGKGLRLEEMHADGSTLMVAGTETTATLLSGLTYHLLRNPDKLRALATEIRDAFARPEDMDMASLARLPYLHACLEEGLRMYPPVPVGLPRIVPAGGRVVCGKPVPQGTSVYLSHYAAYRSARNFCEPDAFVPERWLGRDGDEGEGEGRRDPKYAGDVLAVVEPFSYGPRNCIGKNLAYHEMRLILANVLWHFDLDLCPESKDWMDQEVYTIWEKGPLMCKLKPVVRD
;
A
#
# COMPACT_ATOMS: atom_id res chain seq x y z
N MET A 1 -28.40 -8.94 21.95
CA MET A 1 -27.31 -8.34 21.15
C MET A 1 -27.66 -6.92 20.74
N HIS A 2 -28.84 -6.65 20.16
CA HIS A 2 -29.29 -5.26 19.90
C HIS A 2 -29.31 -4.38 21.16
N ASP A 3 -29.84 -4.87 22.28
CA ASP A 3 -29.89 -4.07 23.52
C ASP A 3 -28.53 -3.84 24.19
N LYS A 4 -27.46 -4.51 23.73
CA LYS A 4 -26.10 -4.42 24.29
C LYS A 4 -25.10 -3.75 23.35
N TYR A 5 -25.40 -3.68 22.04
CA TYR A 5 -24.48 -3.22 20.99
C TYR A 5 -25.11 -2.25 19.96
N GLY A 6 -26.36 -1.80 20.15
CA GLY A 6 -27.07 -0.94 19.19
C GLY A 6 -27.65 -1.71 17.98
N GLU A 7 -28.27 -0.98 17.03
CA GLU A 7 -28.76 -1.55 15.78
C GLU A 7 -27.60 -2.19 15.00
N VAL A 8 -27.62 -3.51 14.87
CA VAL A 8 -26.69 -4.22 13.99
C VAL A 8 -27.26 -4.12 12.58
N VAL A 9 -26.76 -3.17 11.79
CA VAL A 9 -27.23 -2.96 10.41
C VAL A 9 -26.77 -4.13 9.54
N ARG A 10 -27.75 -4.96 9.15
CA ARG A 10 -27.60 -6.05 8.18
C ARG A 10 -27.60 -5.47 6.76
N LEU A 11 -26.47 -5.56 6.06
CA LEU A 11 -26.37 -5.18 4.64
C LEU A 11 -26.92 -6.27 3.70
N ALA A 12 -26.83 -7.52 4.15
CA ALA A 12 -27.42 -8.79 3.73
C ALA A 12 -26.91 -9.83 4.78
N PRO A 13 -27.32 -11.12 4.78
CA PRO A 13 -27.13 -12.03 5.93
C PRO A 13 -25.69 -12.21 6.46
N ASP A 14 -24.64 -11.84 5.71
CA ASP A 14 -23.32 -12.45 5.86
C ASP A 14 -22.09 -11.63 5.37
N GLN A 15 -22.18 -10.31 5.14
CA GLN A 15 -21.02 -9.52 4.65
C GLN A 15 -20.33 -8.65 5.72
N LEU A 16 -19.01 -8.81 5.85
CA LEU A 16 -18.08 -7.93 6.58
C LEU A 16 -17.20 -7.20 5.56
N SER A 17 -17.38 -5.88 5.40
CA SER A 17 -16.43 -5.00 4.69
C SER A 17 -15.31 -4.58 5.66
N PHE A 18 -14.10 -4.40 5.15
CA PHE A 18 -12.94 -3.84 5.87
C PHE A 18 -12.94 -2.30 5.83
N THR A 19 -14.09 -1.75 6.15
CA THR A 19 -14.32 -0.35 6.51
C THR A 19 -15.22 -0.40 7.74
N SER A 20 -15.32 0.66 8.54
CA SER A 20 -16.21 0.68 9.70
C SER A 20 -17.57 0.03 9.36
N VAL A 21 -18.21 -0.64 10.33
CA VAL A 21 -19.56 -1.24 10.17
C VAL A 21 -20.56 -0.23 9.58
N GLU A 22 -20.23 1.05 9.70
CA GLU A 22 -20.99 2.23 9.30
C GLU A 22 -20.61 2.73 7.88
N ALA A 23 -19.37 2.56 7.38
CA ALA A 23 -18.93 2.95 6.04
C ALA A 23 -19.22 1.86 4.98
N THR A 24 -20.43 1.31 5.01
CA THR A 24 -20.82 0.16 4.21
C THR A 24 -21.76 0.54 3.05
N ASN A 25 -22.63 1.52 3.25
CA ASN A 25 -23.39 2.16 2.18
C ASN A 25 -22.58 3.28 1.49
N ASP A 26 -23.02 3.71 0.31
CA ASP A 26 -22.28 4.69 -0.50
C ASP A 26 -22.28 6.10 0.11
N GLU A 27 -23.29 6.45 0.90
CA GLU A 27 -23.42 7.77 1.53
C GLU A 27 -22.44 7.94 2.69
N ASP A 28 -22.36 6.96 3.58
CA ASP A 28 -21.40 6.94 4.68
C ASP A 28 -19.97 6.84 4.15
N HIS A 29 -19.71 5.97 3.16
CA HIS A 29 -18.40 5.92 2.51
C HIS A 29 -18.02 7.27 1.89
N ALA A 30 -18.95 7.96 1.20
CA ALA A 30 -18.68 9.27 0.63
C ALA A 30 -18.37 10.32 1.70
N ARG A 31 -19.10 10.30 2.84
CA ARG A 31 -18.82 11.16 3.99
C ARG A 31 -17.42 10.90 4.57
N HIS A 32 -17.11 9.64 4.87
CA HIS A 32 -15.80 9.21 5.37
C HIS A 32 -14.67 9.64 4.44
N ARG A 33 -14.78 9.28 3.16
CA ARG A 33 -13.79 9.63 2.14
C ARG A 33 -13.58 11.13 2.06
N ARG A 34 -14.64 11.94 2.08
CA ARG A 34 -14.54 13.40 2.01
C ARG A 34 -13.74 13.97 3.19
N LEU A 35 -13.99 13.49 4.41
CA LEU A 35 -13.30 13.96 5.61
C LEU A 35 -11.82 13.54 5.61
N LEU A 36 -11.54 12.28 5.26
CA LEU A 36 -10.18 11.76 5.19
C LEU A 36 -9.38 12.38 4.04
N ALA A 37 -10.01 12.71 2.91
CA ALA A 37 -9.32 13.21 1.72
C ALA A 37 -8.51 14.50 1.98
N HIS A 38 -8.88 15.28 2.98
CA HIS A 38 -8.11 16.45 3.39
C HIS A 38 -6.68 16.09 3.84
N ALA A 39 -6.52 14.97 4.54
CA ALA A 39 -5.23 14.45 4.99
C ALA A 39 -4.37 13.87 3.86
N PHE A 40 -4.97 13.58 2.69
CA PHE A 40 -4.32 13.01 1.52
C PHE A 40 -4.25 13.99 0.33
N SER A 41 -4.56 15.27 0.57
CA SER A 41 -4.45 16.31 -0.44
C SER A 41 -2.99 16.68 -0.70
N ASP A 42 -2.66 17.17 -1.89
CA ASP A 42 -1.28 17.57 -2.23
C ASP A 42 -0.70 18.59 -1.26
N LYS A 43 -1.54 19.47 -0.70
CA LYS A 43 -1.13 20.42 0.34
C LYS A 43 -0.74 19.69 1.64
N ALA A 44 -1.58 18.78 2.11
CA ALA A 44 -1.31 18.01 3.32
C ALA A 44 -0.06 17.14 3.17
N LEU A 45 0.14 16.53 1.99
CA LEU A 45 1.31 15.69 1.71
C LEU A 45 2.62 16.49 1.77
N ARG A 46 2.65 17.73 1.27
CA ARG A 46 3.81 18.63 1.43
C ARG A 46 4.07 18.99 2.89
N GLU A 47 3.02 19.20 3.68
CA GLU A 47 3.17 19.46 5.13
C GLU A 47 3.64 18.20 5.88
N GLN A 48 3.26 17.01 5.42
CA GLN A 48 3.65 15.70 5.96
C GLN A 48 5.07 15.27 5.57
N GLU A 49 5.61 15.80 4.47
CA GLU A 49 6.88 15.38 3.89
C GLU A 49 8.06 15.35 4.87
N PRO A 50 8.28 16.37 5.75
CA PRO A 50 9.37 16.32 6.72
C PRO A 50 9.30 15.11 7.65
N LEU A 51 8.09 14.68 8.03
CA LEU A 51 7.86 13.50 8.85
C LEU A 51 8.22 12.22 8.09
N ILE A 52 7.86 12.13 6.81
CA ILE A 52 8.21 10.98 5.96
C ILE A 52 9.73 10.91 5.78
N ASN A 53 10.37 12.04 5.44
CA ASN A 53 11.81 12.12 5.23
C ASN A 53 12.62 11.73 6.47
N LYS A 54 12.13 12.04 7.68
CA LYS A 54 12.74 11.55 8.94
C LYS A 54 12.94 10.02 8.92
N TYR A 55 11.91 9.26 8.51
CA TYR A 55 11.97 7.79 8.51
C TYR A 55 12.74 7.25 7.31
N VAL A 56 12.72 7.93 6.18
CA VAL A 56 13.55 7.57 5.01
C VAL A 56 15.03 7.74 5.34
N SER A 57 15.42 8.85 5.99
CA SER A 57 16.78 9.06 6.47
C SER A 57 17.19 8.03 7.53
N LEU A 58 16.28 7.67 8.44
CA LEU A 58 16.54 6.61 9.42
C LEU A 58 16.72 5.23 8.75
N LEU A 59 15.94 4.92 7.72
CA LEU A 59 16.12 3.72 6.91
C LEU A 59 17.52 3.69 6.27
N VAL A 60 17.95 4.79 5.65
CA VAL A 60 19.29 4.89 5.05
C VAL A 60 20.39 4.71 6.11
N ALA A 61 20.24 5.32 7.29
CA ALA A 61 21.19 5.17 8.39
C ALA A 61 21.29 3.70 8.83
N LYS A 62 20.15 3.01 9.01
CA LYS A 62 20.13 1.60 9.39
C LYS A 62 20.72 0.69 8.32
N LEU A 63 20.46 0.96 7.04
CA LEU A 63 21.10 0.22 5.95
C LEU A 63 22.62 0.48 5.91
N SER A 64 23.06 1.70 6.21
CA SER A 64 24.49 2.04 6.32
C SER A 64 25.17 1.23 7.42
N ASP A 65 24.55 1.11 8.60
CA ASP A 65 25.07 0.30 9.71
C ASP A 65 25.27 -1.16 9.30
N VAL A 66 24.30 -1.73 8.55
CA VAL A 66 24.41 -3.10 8.02
C VAL A 66 25.62 -3.23 7.09
N THR A 67 25.86 -2.25 6.20
CA THR A 67 26.98 -2.33 5.25
C THR A 67 28.35 -2.45 5.94
N GLN A 68 28.51 -1.88 7.13
CA GLN A 68 29.74 -1.99 7.93
C GLN A 68 30.01 -3.42 8.41
N SER A 69 28.96 -4.22 8.59
CA SER A 69 29.05 -5.61 9.05
C SER A 69 29.26 -6.63 7.91
N ALA A 70 29.18 -6.18 6.64
CA ALA A 70 29.19 -7.03 5.44
C ALA A 70 28.12 -8.14 5.40
N LEU A 71 27.11 -8.07 6.26
CA LEU A 71 26.00 -9.03 6.32
C LEU A 71 24.95 -8.73 5.25
N ALA A 72 24.24 -9.78 4.84
CA ALA A 72 23.03 -9.63 4.04
C ALA A 72 21.88 -9.08 4.91
N VAL A 73 20.99 -8.30 4.30
CA VAL A 73 19.80 -7.73 4.95
C VAL A 73 18.54 -8.16 4.23
N ASP A 74 17.49 -8.40 5.01
CA ASP A 74 16.16 -8.64 4.50
C ASP A 74 15.48 -7.30 4.14
N MET A 75 15.45 -6.98 2.85
CA MET A 75 14.85 -5.73 2.37
C MET A 75 13.33 -5.68 2.58
N VAL A 76 12.64 -6.83 2.67
CA VAL A 76 11.20 -6.85 3.00
C VAL A 76 10.97 -6.27 4.37
N ARG A 77 11.78 -6.67 5.35
CA ARG A 77 11.71 -6.14 6.71
C ARG A 77 12.03 -4.66 6.76
N MET A 78 13.08 -4.22 6.08
CA MET A 78 13.48 -2.80 6.09
C MET A 78 12.41 -1.88 5.50
N TYR A 79 11.77 -2.27 4.39
CA TYR A 79 10.65 -1.51 3.84
C TYR A 79 9.41 -1.55 4.73
N ASN A 80 9.13 -2.69 5.35
CA ASN A 80 8.05 -2.78 6.33
C ASN A 80 8.31 -1.87 7.53
N TYR A 81 9.48 -1.94 8.16
CA TYR A 81 9.82 -1.08 9.31
C TYR A 81 9.63 0.40 8.97
N CYS A 82 10.13 0.84 7.82
CA CYS A 82 10.00 2.22 7.36
C CYS A 82 8.54 2.64 7.16
N THR A 83 7.77 1.88 6.39
CA THR A 83 6.36 2.21 6.09
C THR A 83 5.47 2.17 7.34
N PHE A 84 5.70 1.21 8.25
CA PHE A 84 5.00 1.14 9.53
C PHE A 84 5.34 2.29 10.47
N ASP A 85 6.59 2.72 10.54
CA ASP A 85 6.97 3.89 11.35
C ASP A 85 6.39 5.19 10.76
N ILE A 86 6.41 5.36 9.42
CA ILE A 86 5.78 6.50 8.74
C ILE A 86 4.28 6.54 9.06
N MET A 87 3.57 5.44 8.84
CA MET A 87 2.13 5.40 9.11
C MET A 87 1.79 5.43 10.59
N GLY A 88 2.65 4.93 11.48
CA GLY A 88 2.47 5.07 12.92
C GLY A 88 2.44 6.55 13.32
N ASP A 89 3.39 7.31 12.80
CA ASP A 89 3.48 8.72 13.06
C ASP A 89 2.37 9.50 12.34
N LEU A 90 2.04 9.18 11.08
CA LEU A 90 0.94 9.84 10.35
C LEU A 90 -0.46 9.50 10.90
N ALA A 91 -0.69 8.28 11.36
CA ALA A 91 -2.01 7.81 11.78
C ALA A 91 -2.23 7.92 13.30
N PHE A 92 -1.19 7.94 14.13
CA PHE A 92 -1.35 7.95 15.60
C PHE A 92 -0.54 9.03 16.28
N GLY A 93 0.34 9.68 15.54
CA GLY A 93 1.16 10.73 16.08
C GLY A 93 2.25 10.28 17.04
N GLU A 94 2.65 9.01 16.94
CA GLU A 94 3.77 8.44 17.67
C GLU A 94 4.55 7.45 16.79
N PRO A 95 5.90 7.42 16.88
CA PRO A 95 6.69 6.41 16.21
C PRO A 95 6.42 5.01 16.79
N LEU A 96 6.51 3.97 15.95
CA LEU A 96 6.44 2.58 16.42
C LEU A 96 7.82 2.03 16.83
N GLY A 97 8.89 2.70 16.39
CA GLY A 97 10.27 2.41 16.74
C GLY A 97 10.83 1.18 16.02
N LEU A 98 10.21 0.75 14.90
CA LEU A 98 10.58 -0.49 14.22
C LEU A 98 11.94 -0.39 13.55
N LEU A 99 12.24 0.73 12.89
CA LEU A 99 13.56 0.96 12.29
C LEU A 99 14.64 1.04 13.38
N GLU A 100 14.38 1.78 14.46
CA GLU A 100 15.32 1.97 15.57
C GLU A 100 15.73 0.64 16.21
N GLN A 101 14.74 -0.22 16.48
CA GLN A 101 14.92 -1.53 17.08
C GLN A 101 15.32 -2.61 16.06
N SER A 102 15.06 -2.37 14.78
CA SER A 102 15.24 -3.33 13.68
C SER A 102 14.48 -4.64 13.88
N ASP A 103 13.35 -4.57 14.57
CA ASP A 103 12.48 -5.71 14.89
C ASP A 103 11.00 -5.31 14.86
N TYR A 104 10.13 -6.31 14.67
CA TYR A 104 8.70 -6.11 14.78
C TYR A 104 8.27 -6.08 16.25
N THR A 105 7.45 -5.09 16.60
CA THR A 105 6.67 -5.21 17.83
C THR A 105 5.67 -6.37 17.72
N PRO A 106 5.29 -7.01 18.84
CA PRO A 106 4.27 -8.08 18.83
C PRO A 106 2.96 -7.67 18.15
N TRP A 107 2.60 -6.39 18.23
CA TRP A 107 1.42 -5.84 17.57
C TRP A 107 1.57 -5.81 16.04
N VAL A 108 2.69 -5.31 15.52
CA VAL A 108 2.93 -5.25 14.06
C VAL A 108 3.02 -6.65 13.47
N ALA A 109 3.68 -7.58 14.15
CA ALA A 109 3.70 -8.99 13.73
C ALA A 109 2.28 -9.62 13.69
N ALA A 110 1.34 -9.15 14.53
CA ALA A 110 -0.05 -9.61 14.52
C ALA A 110 -0.86 -9.07 13.33
N ILE A 111 -0.44 -7.96 12.70
CA ILE A 111 -1.12 -7.36 11.55
C ILE A 111 -1.11 -8.31 10.34
N PHE A 112 0.02 -8.93 10.03
CA PHE A 112 0.13 -9.91 8.94
C PHE A 112 -0.85 -11.08 9.12
N GLY A 113 -1.01 -11.56 10.36
CA GLY A 113 -2.00 -12.59 10.70
C GLY A 113 -3.45 -12.12 10.53
N THR A 114 -3.72 -10.83 10.73
CA THR A 114 -5.06 -10.24 10.56
C THR A 114 -5.50 -10.27 9.10
N ILE A 115 -4.59 -10.05 8.16
CA ILE A 115 -4.89 -10.07 6.72
C ILE A 115 -5.37 -11.46 6.29
N LYS A 116 -4.60 -12.52 6.61
CA LYS A 116 -4.97 -13.91 6.30
C LYS A 116 -6.30 -14.31 6.95
N THR A 117 -6.45 -14.00 8.24
CA THR A 117 -7.67 -14.31 8.99
C THR A 117 -8.88 -13.60 8.40
N GLY A 118 -8.70 -12.36 7.96
CA GLY A 118 -9.71 -11.57 7.28
C GLY A 118 -10.24 -12.24 6.02
N VAL A 119 -9.34 -12.74 5.17
CA VAL A 119 -9.69 -13.48 3.94
C VAL A 119 -10.44 -14.77 4.24
N LEU A 120 -9.97 -15.54 5.23
CA LEU A 120 -10.63 -16.79 5.62
C LEU A 120 -12.05 -16.52 6.14
N ILE A 121 -12.21 -15.51 7.01
CA ILE A 121 -13.52 -15.11 7.51
C ILE A 121 -14.41 -14.67 6.35
N ALA A 122 -13.95 -13.78 5.47
CA ALA A 122 -14.74 -13.30 4.35
C ALA A 122 -15.14 -14.45 3.42
N THR A 123 -14.22 -15.35 3.11
CA THR A 123 -14.48 -16.52 2.26
C THR A 123 -15.51 -17.46 2.88
N ILE A 124 -15.37 -17.79 4.17
CA ILE A 124 -16.31 -18.66 4.88
C ILE A 124 -17.69 -18.00 4.93
N THR A 125 -17.74 -16.71 5.26
CA THR A 125 -19.00 -16.01 5.48
C THR A 125 -19.74 -15.83 4.15
N ASN A 126 -19.04 -15.44 3.07
CA ASN A 126 -19.62 -15.22 1.74
C ASN A 126 -20.02 -16.50 1.00
N ASN A 127 -19.31 -17.62 1.18
CA ASN A 127 -19.60 -18.86 0.45
C ASN A 127 -20.49 -19.82 1.25
N PHE A 128 -20.58 -19.64 2.57
CA PHE A 128 -21.38 -20.49 3.46
C PHE A 128 -22.28 -19.64 4.37
N PRO A 129 -23.25 -18.88 3.84
CA PRO A 129 -24.08 -17.97 4.64
C PRO A 129 -24.82 -18.64 5.80
N THR A 130 -25.23 -19.89 5.62
CA THR A 130 -26.02 -20.64 6.61
C THR A 130 -25.18 -21.38 7.65
N LEU A 131 -23.99 -21.88 7.25
CA LEU A 131 -23.09 -22.67 8.10
C LEU A 131 -21.85 -21.89 8.55
N GLY A 132 -21.65 -20.67 8.05
CA GLY A 132 -20.42 -19.91 8.17
C GLY A 132 -20.06 -19.58 9.62
N ALA A 133 -21.06 -19.38 10.49
CA ALA A 133 -20.83 -19.19 11.91
C ALA A 133 -20.23 -20.43 12.59
N ALA A 134 -20.74 -21.63 12.25
CA ALA A 134 -20.23 -22.89 12.76
C ALA A 134 -18.85 -23.19 12.16
N ILE A 135 -18.70 -23.06 10.84
CA ILE A 135 -17.42 -23.26 10.15
C ILE A 135 -16.37 -22.32 10.73
N ARG A 136 -16.67 -21.04 10.93
CA ARG A 136 -15.76 -20.08 11.56
C ARG A 136 -15.35 -20.52 12.97
N ARG A 137 -16.30 -21.02 13.77
CA ARG A 137 -16.06 -21.43 15.16
C ARG A 137 -15.12 -22.63 15.26
N PHE A 138 -15.18 -23.56 14.31
CA PHE A 138 -14.42 -24.81 14.33
C PHE A 138 -13.15 -24.78 13.45
N CYS A 139 -13.14 -24.00 12.36
CA CYS A 139 -12.05 -24.00 11.38
C CYS A 139 -11.09 -22.81 11.52
N ILE A 140 -11.48 -21.71 12.19
CA ILE A 140 -10.54 -20.60 12.44
C ILE A 140 -9.93 -20.75 13.83
N PRO A 141 -8.60 -20.91 13.93
CA PRO A 141 -7.90 -21.00 15.21
C PRO A 141 -8.19 -19.78 16.10
N ALA A 142 -8.44 -20.01 17.39
CA ALA A 142 -8.67 -18.94 18.37
C ALA A 142 -7.51 -17.94 18.42
N ALA A 143 -6.27 -18.39 18.20
CA ALA A 143 -5.09 -17.53 18.13
C ALA A 143 -5.18 -16.46 17.03
N LEU A 144 -5.77 -16.78 15.88
CA LEU A 144 -5.97 -15.83 14.77
C LEU A 144 -7.04 -14.79 15.10
N VAL A 145 -8.11 -15.22 15.78
CA VAL A 145 -9.14 -14.31 16.28
C VAL A 145 -8.55 -13.35 17.32
N GLU A 146 -7.70 -13.84 18.23
CA GLU A 146 -7.03 -12.98 19.23
C GLU A 146 -6.06 -12.00 18.58
N LYS A 147 -5.30 -12.39 17.54
CA LYS A 147 -4.44 -11.46 16.78
C LYS A 147 -5.25 -10.28 16.22
N ARG A 148 -6.43 -10.54 15.64
CA ARG A 148 -7.32 -9.48 15.14
C ARG A 148 -7.85 -8.59 16.27
N ALA A 149 -8.21 -9.18 17.42
CA ALA A 149 -8.65 -8.43 18.59
C ALA A 149 -7.53 -7.55 19.17
N THR A 150 -6.31 -8.08 19.20
CA THR A 150 -5.10 -7.35 19.63
C THR A 150 -4.84 -6.18 18.70
N HIS A 151 -4.82 -6.39 17.37
CA HIS A 151 -4.63 -5.31 16.42
C HIS A 151 -5.62 -4.17 16.63
N ARG A 152 -6.91 -4.50 16.77
CA ARG A 152 -7.98 -3.54 17.01
C ARG A 152 -7.77 -2.76 18.32
N ARG A 153 -7.54 -3.44 19.45
CA ARG A 153 -7.32 -2.78 20.76
C ARG A 153 -6.14 -1.80 20.72
N PHE A 154 -5.04 -2.18 20.07
CA PHE A 154 -3.86 -1.32 19.96
C PHE A 154 -4.10 -0.12 19.04
N ALA A 155 -4.87 -0.27 17.96
CA ALA A 155 -5.23 0.86 17.11
C ALA A 155 -6.20 1.81 17.84
N GLU A 156 -7.24 1.28 18.49
CA GLU A 156 -8.20 2.04 19.32
C GLU A 156 -7.46 2.88 20.38
N ALA A 157 -6.60 2.26 21.19
CA ALA A 157 -5.85 2.95 22.25
C ALA A 157 -4.95 4.08 21.72
N ARG A 158 -4.38 3.91 20.53
CA ARG A 158 -3.53 4.92 19.89
C ARG A 158 -4.33 6.08 19.32
N VAL A 159 -5.48 5.80 18.71
CA VAL A 159 -6.41 6.85 18.31
C VAL A 159 -6.86 7.64 19.55
N ASP A 160 -7.22 6.97 20.64
CA ASP A 160 -7.63 7.64 21.89
C ASP A 160 -6.52 8.55 22.44
N ALA A 161 -5.29 8.05 22.53
CA ALA A 161 -4.14 8.83 22.97
C ALA A 161 -3.91 10.06 22.08
N ARG A 162 -4.03 9.87 20.76
CA ARG A 162 -3.85 10.95 19.79
C ARG A 162 -4.95 12.01 19.87
N LEU A 163 -6.19 11.61 20.04
CA LEU A 163 -7.34 12.51 20.17
C LEU A 163 -7.30 13.27 21.50
N ALA A 164 -6.89 12.62 22.59
CA ALA A 164 -6.69 13.27 23.89
C ALA A 164 -5.66 14.40 23.83
N ASN A 165 -4.65 14.28 22.95
CA ASN A 165 -3.62 15.30 22.76
C ASN A 165 -3.93 16.31 21.64
N ALA A 166 -5.11 16.25 21.01
CA ALA A 166 -5.39 17.02 19.80
C ALA A 166 -5.35 18.54 19.97
N ALA A 167 -5.69 19.06 21.16
CA ALA A 167 -5.64 20.49 21.46
C ALA A 167 -4.21 21.03 21.68
N HIS A 168 -3.22 20.16 21.79
CA HIS A 168 -1.84 20.51 22.16
C HIS A 168 -0.83 20.21 21.06
N THR A 169 -1.29 19.92 19.84
CA THR A 169 -0.40 19.60 18.73
C THR A 169 -0.92 20.13 17.40
N GLU A 170 -0.02 20.71 16.60
CA GLU A 170 -0.29 21.12 15.23
C GLU A 170 0.41 20.23 14.21
N ARG A 171 0.90 19.07 14.66
CA ARG A 171 1.59 18.10 13.82
C ARG A 171 0.76 17.81 12.56
N PRO A 172 1.36 17.78 11.37
CA PRO A 172 0.64 17.63 10.11
C PRO A 172 0.27 16.16 9.88
N ASP A 173 -0.48 15.54 10.79
CA ASP A 173 -0.89 14.15 10.68
C ASP A 173 -2.36 14.01 10.24
N ILE A 174 -2.80 12.77 10.00
CA ILE A 174 -4.12 12.49 9.44
C ILE A 174 -5.22 13.10 10.32
N TRP A 175 -5.14 12.91 11.65
CA TRP A 175 -6.17 13.39 12.55
C TRP A 175 -6.19 14.90 12.69
N THR A 176 -5.05 15.59 12.62
CA THR A 176 -5.02 17.06 12.59
C THR A 176 -5.83 17.58 11.40
N PHE A 177 -5.62 17.03 10.19
CA PHE A 177 -6.36 17.46 9.01
C PHE A 177 -7.86 17.11 9.09
N VAL A 178 -8.21 15.92 9.59
CA VAL A 178 -9.61 15.49 9.76
C VAL A 178 -10.33 16.37 10.78
N LEU A 179 -9.74 16.61 11.95
CA LEU A 179 -10.35 17.38 13.03
C LEU A 179 -10.52 18.86 12.68
N ARG A 180 -9.54 19.47 12.00
CA ARG A 180 -9.63 20.86 11.52
C ARG A 180 -10.84 21.06 10.60
N HIS A 181 -11.12 20.12 9.71
CA HIS A 181 -12.24 20.23 8.77
C HIS A 181 -13.58 19.85 9.41
N ALA A 182 -13.59 18.87 10.34
CA ALA A 182 -14.80 18.51 11.07
C ALA A 182 -15.37 19.69 11.89
N ALA A 183 -14.51 20.58 12.42
CA ALA A 183 -14.94 21.79 13.12
C ALA A 183 -15.68 22.81 12.23
N SER A 184 -15.48 22.75 10.91
CA SER A 184 -16.08 23.67 9.94
C SER A 184 -17.43 23.21 9.37
N ASP A 185 -17.80 21.93 9.53
CA ASP A 185 -19.04 21.34 9.01
C ASP A 185 -19.83 20.69 10.15
N ALA A 186 -20.51 21.54 10.95
CA ALA A 186 -21.21 21.14 12.17
C ALA A 186 -22.23 20.02 11.90
N GLY A 187 -22.02 18.86 12.55
CA GLY A 187 -22.89 17.69 12.46
C GLY A 187 -22.48 16.62 11.45
N LYS A 188 -21.35 16.78 10.73
CA LYS A 188 -20.85 15.78 9.76
C LYS A 188 -19.47 15.21 10.06
N GLY A 189 -18.97 15.33 11.30
CA GLY A 189 -17.72 14.72 11.73
C GLY A 189 -17.76 13.18 11.74
N LEU A 190 -16.60 12.56 12.01
CA LEU A 190 -16.52 11.12 12.29
C LEU A 190 -16.87 10.87 13.77
N ARG A 191 -17.58 9.79 14.05
CA ARG A 191 -17.74 9.25 15.41
C ARG A 191 -16.44 8.64 15.91
N LEU A 192 -16.29 8.47 17.22
CA LEU A 192 -15.09 7.86 17.78
C LEU A 192 -14.88 6.43 17.28
N GLU A 193 -15.95 5.65 17.19
CA GLU A 193 -15.93 4.29 16.67
C GLU A 193 -15.54 4.23 15.19
N GLU A 194 -15.91 5.25 14.42
CA GLU A 194 -15.48 5.43 13.03
C GLU A 194 -13.98 5.71 12.97
N MET A 195 -13.50 6.62 13.81
CA MET A 195 -12.07 6.95 13.89
C MET A 195 -11.23 5.74 14.33
N HIS A 196 -11.72 4.92 15.25
CA HIS A 196 -11.09 3.66 15.66
C HIS A 196 -10.96 2.65 14.51
N ALA A 197 -12.04 2.48 13.75
CA ALA A 197 -12.06 1.59 12.59
C ALA A 197 -11.15 2.11 11.46
N ASP A 198 -11.15 3.42 11.21
CA ASP A 198 -10.30 4.06 10.23
C ASP A 198 -8.83 3.97 10.63
N GLY A 199 -8.48 4.21 11.90
CA GLY A 199 -7.11 4.07 12.40
C GLY A 199 -6.56 2.65 12.20
N SER A 200 -7.39 1.63 12.49
CA SER A 200 -7.04 0.23 12.20
C SER A 200 -6.81 0.00 10.70
N THR A 201 -7.72 0.51 9.87
CA THR A 201 -7.68 0.33 8.40
C THR A 201 -6.48 1.03 7.77
N LEU A 202 -6.22 2.28 8.15
CA LEU A 202 -5.08 3.07 7.70
C LEU A 202 -3.75 2.39 8.02
N MET A 203 -3.62 1.81 9.21
CA MET A 203 -2.40 1.11 9.61
C MET A 203 -2.13 -0.12 8.74
N VAL A 204 -3.14 -0.91 8.37
CA VAL A 204 -2.94 -2.08 7.49
C VAL A 204 -2.77 -1.66 6.04
N ALA A 205 -3.62 -0.75 5.55
CA ALA A 205 -3.69 -0.38 4.14
C ALA A 205 -2.57 0.56 3.70
N GLY A 206 -2.05 1.41 4.59
CA GLY A 206 -0.99 2.37 4.25
C GLY A 206 0.43 1.79 4.33
N THR A 207 0.62 0.69 5.04
CA THR A 207 1.97 0.14 5.31
C THR A 207 2.34 -0.97 4.35
N GLU A 208 1.64 -2.11 4.49
CA GLU A 208 2.00 -3.37 3.86
C GLU A 208 1.89 -3.30 2.33
N THR A 209 1.00 -2.49 1.75
CA THR A 209 0.90 -2.35 0.29
C THR A 209 2.13 -1.67 -0.32
N THR A 210 2.60 -0.58 0.30
CA THR A 210 3.75 0.19 -0.15
C THR A 210 5.03 -0.66 -0.02
N ALA A 211 5.22 -1.30 1.13
CA ALA A 211 6.33 -2.22 1.35
C ALA A 211 6.29 -3.40 0.37
N THR A 212 5.11 -3.95 0.07
CA THR A 212 4.94 -5.03 -0.91
C THR A 212 5.41 -4.62 -2.29
N LEU A 213 5.00 -3.44 -2.79
CA LEU A 213 5.48 -2.99 -4.10
C LEU A 213 6.99 -2.83 -4.08
N LEU A 214 7.54 -2.13 -3.08
CA LEU A 214 8.98 -1.87 -2.99
C LEU A 214 9.79 -3.16 -2.97
N SER A 215 9.34 -4.19 -2.25
CA SER A 215 9.99 -5.50 -2.26
C SER A 215 9.99 -6.14 -3.66
N GLY A 216 8.84 -6.21 -4.32
CA GLY A 216 8.74 -6.81 -5.65
C GLY A 216 9.50 -6.03 -6.72
N LEU A 217 9.44 -4.69 -6.68
CA LEU A 217 10.18 -3.83 -7.58
C LEU A 217 11.69 -3.98 -7.39
N THR A 218 12.17 -3.98 -6.15
CA THR A 218 13.59 -4.21 -5.86
C THR A 218 14.04 -5.58 -6.37
N TYR A 219 13.26 -6.64 -6.18
CA TYR A 219 13.56 -7.95 -6.75
C TYR A 219 13.64 -7.90 -8.29
N HIS A 220 12.65 -7.31 -8.97
CA HIS A 220 12.63 -7.23 -10.42
C HIS A 220 13.79 -6.39 -10.98
N LEU A 221 14.16 -5.29 -10.33
CA LEU A 221 15.33 -4.49 -10.71
C LEU A 221 16.62 -5.30 -10.56
N LEU A 222 16.80 -6.02 -9.44
CA LEU A 222 17.99 -6.86 -9.23
C LEU A 222 18.09 -8.04 -10.22
N ARG A 223 16.96 -8.52 -10.73
CA ARG A 223 16.91 -9.52 -11.79
C ARG A 223 17.13 -8.95 -13.19
N ASN A 224 17.12 -7.63 -13.36
CA ASN A 224 17.33 -6.92 -14.63
C ASN A 224 18.37 -5.80 -14.44
N PRO A 225 19.67 -6.14 -14.38
CA PRO A 225 20.73 -5.19 -14.00
C PRO A 225 20.88 -3.97 -14.92
N ASP A 226 20.49 -4.09 -16.20
CA ASP A 226 20.44 -2.97 -17.13
C ASP A 226 19.40 -1.94 -16.70
N LYS A 227 18.21 -2.39 -16.28
CA LYS A 227 17.12 -1.52 -15.80
C LYS A 227 17.47 -0.87 -14.48
N LEU A 228 18.07 -1.63 -13.55
CA LEU A 228 18.57 -1.09 -12.28
C LEU A 228 19.63 -0.01 -12.51
N ARG A 229 20.57 -0.23 -13.43
CA ARG A 229 21.60 0.74 -13.75
C ARG A 229 21.00 2.02 -14.32
N ALA A 230 20.09 1.91 -15.28
CA ALA A 230 19.42 3.08 -15.86
C ALA A 230 18.68 3.90 -14.79
N LEU A 231 17.95 3.24 -13.89
CA LEU A 231 17.25 3.90 -12.80
C LEU A 231 18.22 4.57 -11.81
N ALA A 232 19.27 3.85 -11.39
CA ALA A 232 20.27 4.39 -10.49
C ALA A 232 21.01 5.60 -11.10
N THR A 233 21.33 5.55 -12.40
CA THR A 233 21.90 6.68 -13.14
C THR A 233 20.95 7.88 -13.16
N GLU A 234 19.69 7.70 -13.53
CA GLU A 234 18.70 8.80 -13.52
C GLU A 234 18.62 9.48 -12.15
N ILE A 235 18.54 8.70 -11.07
CA ILE A 235 18.45 9.23 -9.71
C ILE A 235 19.74 9.94 -9.29
N ARG A 236 20.91 9.34 -9.54
CA ARG A 236 22.20 9.88 -9.09
C ARG A 236 22.64 11.10 -9.89
N ASP A 237 22.29 11.17 -11.18
CA ASP A 237 22.59 12.32 -12.03
C ASP A 237 21.64 13.51 -11.74
N ALA A 238 20.40 13.24 -11.35
CA ALA A 238 19.43 14.28 -11.02
C ALA A 238 19.72 14.99 -9.69
N PHE A 239 20.43 14.35 -8.75
CA PHE A 239 20.61 14.86 -7.40
C PHE A 239 22.06 14.76 -6.91
N ALA A 240 22.68 15.92 -6.70
CA ALA A 240 24.01 16.00 -6.12
C ALA A 240 24.05 15.66 -4.62
N ARG A 241 22.95 15.92 -3.90
CA ARG A 241 22.84 15.67 -2.45
C ARG A 241 21.51 15.00 -2.12
N PRO A 242 21.47 14.16 -1.09
CA PRO A 242 20.25 13.44 -0.77
C PRO A 242 19.14 14.36 -0.23
N GLU A 243 19.50 15.49 0.36
CA GLU A 243 18.53 16.49 0.85
C GLU A 243 17.76 17.21 -0.27
N ASP A 244 18.23 17.13 -1.51
CA ASP A 244 17.56 17.71 -2.69
C ASP A 244 16.47 16.77 -3.27
N MET A 245 16.36 15.54 -2.75
CA MET A 245 15.35 14.55 -3.13
C MET A 245 14.05 14.76 -2.33
N ASP A 246 13.18 15.63 -2.86
CA ASP A 246 11.86 15.93 -2.31
C ASP A 246 10.74 15.26 -3.13
N MET A 247 9.52 15.29 -2.59
CA MET A 247 8.32 14.73 -3.20
C MET A 247 8.06 15.23 -4.62
N ALA A 248 8.34 16.51 -4.89
CA ALA A 248 8.08 17.15 -6.17
C ALA A 248 9.20 16.88 -7.17
N SER A 249 10.45 16.89 -6.73
CA SER A 249 11.62 16.66 -7.56
C SER A 249 11.66 15.21 -8.06
N LEU A 250 11.41 14.24 -7.18
CA LEU A 250 11.34 12.82 -7.55
C LEU A 250 10.13 12.49 -8.44
N ALA A 251 9.01 13.21 -8.32
CA ALA A 251 7.85 13.00 -9.18
C ALA A 251 8.11 13.36 -10.65
N ARG A 252 9.18 14.11 -10.94
CA ARG A 252 9.57 14.51 -12.31
C ARG A 252 10.50 13.50 -12.99
N LEU A 253 10.96 12.46 -12.29
CA LEU A 253 11.85 11.45 -12.86
C LEU A 253 11.05 10.44 -13.71
N PRO A 254 11.15 10.49 -15.05
CA PRO A 254 10.31 9.67 -15.93
C PRO A 254 10.61 8.17 -15.80
N TYR A 255 11.87 7.77 -15.67
CA TYR A 255 12.25 6.37 -15.61
C TYR A 255 11.96 5.76 -14.24
N LEU A 256 12.11 6.51 -13.15
CA LEU A 256 11.61 6.13 -11.82
C LEU A 256 10.10 5.90 -11.84
N HIS A 257 9.33 6.80 -12.46
CA HIS A 257 7.89 6.60 -12.62
C HIS A 257 7.59 5.33 -13.43
N ALA A 258 8.28 5.14 -14.56
CA ALA A 258 8.13 3.96 -15.40
C ALA A 258 8.45 2.65 -14.67
N CYS A 259 9.50 2.64 -13.83
CA CYS A 259 9.85 1.49 -13.00
C CYS A 259 8.77 1.21 -11.95
N LEU A 260 8.17 2.23 -11.34
CA LEU A 260 7.07 2.07 -10.38
C LEU A 260 5.81 1.51 -11.05
N GLU A 261 5.42 2.02 -12.21
CA GLU A 261 4.27 1.50 -12.97
C GLU A 261 4.50 0.05 -13.40
N GLU A 262 5.70 -0.29 -13.89
CA GLU A 262 6.04 -1.66 -14.27
C GLU A 262 6.13 -2.58 -13.05
N GLY A 263 6.61 -2.08 -11.91
CA GLY A 263 6.57 -2.79 -10.63
C GLY A 263 5.13 -3.10 -10.22
N LEU A 264 4.22 -2.12 -10.33
CA LEU A 264 2.80 -2.29 -10.00
C LEU A 264 2.11 -3.28 -10.95
N ARG A 265 2.56 -3.35 -12.22
CA ARG A 265 2.08 -4.34 -13.19
C ARG A 265 2.58 -5.75 -12.85
N MET A 266 3.87 -5.88 -12.56
CA MET A 266 4.53 -7.18 -12.39
C MET A 266 4.30 -7.80 -11.02
N TYR A 267 4.22 -6.96 -9.99
CA TYR A 267 4.05 -7.34 -8.59
C TYR A 267 3.01 -6.44 -7.90
N PRO A 268 1.73 -6.47 -8.35
CA PRO A 268 0.68 -5.65 -7.76
C PRO A 268 0.49 -6.02 -6.30
N PRO A 269 0.45 -5.06 -5.34
CA PRO A 269 0.28 -5.38 -3.93
C PRO A 269 -0.99 -6.19 -3.61
N VAL A 270 -2.06 -5.97 -4.37
CA VAL A 270 -3.33 -6.70 -4.28
C VAL A 270 -3.56 -7.50 -5.58
N PRO A 271 -2.88 -8.64 -5.77
CA PRO A 271 -2.89 -9.39 -7.04
C PRO A 271 -4.24 -10.03 -7.39
N VAL A 272 -5.07 -10.36 -6.38
CA VAL A 272 -6.38 -10.98 -6.59
C VAL A 272 -7.40 -9.97 -7.14
N GLY A 273 -7.22 -8.67 -6.86
CA GLY A 273 -8.20 -7.64 -7.14
C GLY A 273 -9.32 -7.57 -6.10
N LEU A 274 -10.08 -6.47 -6.11
CA LEU A 274 -11.15 -6.21 -5.14
C LEU A 274 -12.53 -6.45 -5.77
N PRO A 275 -13.41 -7.27 -5.15
CA PRO A 275 -14.72 -7.54 -5.70
C PRO A 275 -15.67 -6.34 -5.66
N ARG A 276 -16.67 -6.41 -6.54
CA ARG A 276 -17.84 -5.53 -6.62
C ARG A 276 -19.08 -6.41 -6.71
N ILE A 277 -20.17 -5.97 -6.08
CA ILE A 277 -21.45 -6.66 -6.18
C ILE A 277 -22.25 -6.01 -7.30
N VAL A 278 -22.79 -6.82 -8.20
CA VAL A 278 -23.68 -6.35 -9.26
C VAL A 278 -24.95 -5.78 -8.63
N PRO A 279 -25.29 -4.51 -8.90
CA PRO A 279 -26.43 -3.84 -8.27
C PRO A 279 -27.77 -4.34 -8.80
N ALA A 280 -28.85 -3.76 -8.29
CA ALA A 280 -30.20 -4.11 -8.71
C ALA A 280 -30.42 -3.97 -10.22
N GLY A 281 -31.17 -4.93 -10.78
CA GLY A 281 -31.46 -5.02 -12.21
C GLY A 281 -30.37 -5.69 -13.07
N GLY A 282 -29.27 -6.16 -12.49
CA GLY A 282 -28.18 -6.80 -13.22
C GLY A 282 -27.34 -5.82 -14.05
N ARG A 283 -26.24 -6.29 -14.66
CA ARG A 283 -25.37 -5.48 -15.53
C ARG A 283 -24.85 -6.31 -16.70
N VAL A 284 -24.47 -5.66 -17.80
CA VAL A 284 -23.78 -6.34 -18.91
C VAL A 284 -22.26 -6.15 -18.71
N VAL A 285 -21.52 -7.25 -18.65
CA VAL A 285 -20.06 -7.26 -18.52
C VAL A 285 -19.48 -8.07 -19.67
N CYS A 286 -18.56 -7.48 -20.45
CA CYS A 286 -17.98 -8.11 -21.64
C CYS A 286 -19.05 -8.67 -22.60
N GLY A 287 -20.14 -7.92 -22.81
CA GLY A 287 -21.26 -8.32 -23.67
C GLY A 287 -22.18 -9.41 -23.09
N LYS A 288 -21.96 -9.85 -21.85
CA LYS A 288 -22.76 -10.90 -21.20
C LYS A 288 -23.59 -10.34 -20.05
N PRO A 289 -24.88 -10.69 -19.93
CA PRO A 289 -25.69 -10.29 -18.78
C PRO A 289 -25.19 -11.01 -17.51
N VAL A 290 -24.99 -10.23 -16.44
CA VAL A 290 -24.58 -10.68 -15.11
C VAL A 290 -25.70 -10.34 -14.13
N PRO A 291 -26.25 -11.32 -13.40
CA PRO A 291 -27.35 -11.09 -12.46
C PRO A 291 -26.97 -10.17 -11.29
N GLN A 292 -27.96 -9.45 -10.75
CA GLN A 292 -27.86 -8.75 -9.46
C GLN A 292 -27.33 -9.68 -8.38
N GLY A 293 -26.54 -9.15 -7.44
CA GLY A 293 -25.98 -9.88 -6.30
C GLY A 293 -24.75 -10.71 -6.64
N THR A 294 -24.40 -10.84 -7.92
CA THR A 294 -23.17 -11.53 -8.35
C THR A 294 -21.94 -10.73 -7.92
N SER A 295 -20.96 -11.39 -7.31
CA SER A 295 -19.64 -10.81 -7.06
C SER A 295 -18.79 -10.89 -8.34
N VAL A 296 -18.28 -9.74 -8.79
CA VAL A 296 -17.40 -9.62 -9.97
C VAL A 296 -16.12 -8.91 -9.56
N TYR A 297 -14.99 -9.36 -10.08
CA TYR A 297 -13.68 -8.73 -9.85
C TYR A 297 -12.79 -8.93 -11.07
N LEU A 298 -11.78 -8.06 -11.20
CA LEU A 298 -10.69 -8.21 -12.15
C LEU A 298 -9.47 -8.68 -11.39
N SER A 299 -8.94 -9.87 -11.71
CA SER A 299 -7.65 -10.29 -11.17
C SER A 299 -6.56 -9.39 -11.74
N HIS A 300 -5.95 -8.57 -10.89
CA HIS A 300 -4.83 -7.72 -11.27
C HIS A 300 -3.70 -8.56 -11.85
N TYR A 301 -3.25 -9.60 -11.13
CA TYR A 301 -2.13 -10.44 -11.57
C TYR A 301 -2.37 -11.07 -12.95
N ALA A 302 -3.54 -11.67 -13.18
CA ALA A 302 -3.85 -12.29 -14.46
C ALA A 302 -4.03 -11.26 -15.59
N ALA A 303 -4.71 -10.14 -15.32
CA ALA A 303 -4.95 -9.10 -16.32
C ALA A 303 -3.65 -8.38 -16.72
N TYR A 304 -2.77 -8.11 -15.76
CA TYR A 304 -1.53 -7.36 -15.92
C TYR A 304 -0.45 -8.17 -16.62
N ARG A 305 -0.59 -9.50 -16.65
CA ARG A 305 0.32 -10.46 -17.30
C ARG A 305 -0.33 -11.21 -18.46
N SER A 306 -1.47 -10.74 -18.95
CA SER A 306 -2.11 -11.38 -20.10
C SER A 306 -1.43 -10.97 -21.39
N ALA A 307 -1.03 -11.94 -22.22
CA ALA A 307 -0.59 -11.69 -23.60
C ALA A 307 -1.69 -11.04 -24.48
N ARG A 308 -2.95 -11.01 -24.01
CA ARG A 308 -4.03 -10.26 -24.67
C ARG A 308 -3.92 -8.75 -24.47
N ASN A 309 -3.23 -8.32 -23.40
CA ASN A 309 -3.10 -6.93 -23.01
C ASN A 309 -1.67 -6.41 -23.21
N PHE A 310 -0.65 -7.26 -23.11
CA PHE A 310 0.76 -6.85 -23.13
C PHE A 310 1.60 -7.71 -24.07
N CYS A 311 2.48 -7.05 -24.82
CA CYS A 311 3.64 -7.65 -25.46
C CYS A 311 4.68 -8.01 -24.38
N GLU A 312 5.23 -9.23 -24.48
CA GLU A 312 6.17 -9.80 -23.49
C GLU A 312 5.65 -9.64 -22.05
N PRO A 313 4.46 -10.20 -21.75
CA PRO A 313 3.73 -9.90 -20.51
C PRO A 313 4.50 -10.29 -19.25
N ASP A 314 5.41 -11.26 -19.35
CA ASP A 314 6.20 -11.76 -18.22
C ASP A 314 7.57 -11.08 -18.06
N ALA A 315 7.97 -10.22 -19.00
CA ALA A 315 9.20 -9.45 -18.92
C ALA A 315 8.99 -8.16 -18.12
N PHE A 316 9.98 -7.78 -17.30
CA PHE A 316 10.01 -6.50 -16.61
C PHE A 316 10.60 -5.44 -17.55
N VAL A 317 9.75 -4.58 -18.10
CA VAL A 317 10.10 -3.57 -19.11
C VAL A 317 9.51 -2.21 -18.71
N PRO A 318 10.23 -1.40 -17.92
CA PRO A 318 9.82 -0.03 -17.61
C PRO A 318 9.57 0.82 -18.86
N GLU A 319 10.31 0.59 -19.94
CA GLU A 319 10.25 1.39 -21.18
C GLU A 319 8.87 1.43 -21.83
N ARG A 320 7.97 0.48 -21.53
CA ARG A 320 6.58 0.50 -22.03
C ARG A 320 5.76 1.69 -21.50
N TRP A 321 6.22 2.32 -20.42
CA TRP A 321 5.57 3.43 -19.71
C TRP A 321 6.16 4.81 -20.05
N LEU A 322 7.26 4.86 -20.79
CA LEU A 322 7.88 6.12 -21.24
C LEU A 322 7.09 6.75 -22.39
N GLY A 323 7.20 8.08 -22.56
CA GLY A 323 6.63 8.81 -23.70
C GLY A 323 5.11 8.86 -23.72
N ARG A 324 4.47 8.88 -22.55
CA ARG A 324 3.03 9.04 -22.39
C ARG A 324 2.65 10.52 -22.41
N ASP A 325 1.63 10.86 -23.18
CA ASP A 325 0.97 12.17 -23.29
C ASP A 325 1.86 13.36 -23.73
N GLY A 326 1.83 13.67 -25.04
CA GLY A 326 2.16 15.00 -25.58
C GLY A 326 3.64 15.43 -25.58
N ASP A 327 4.56 14.57 -25.15
CA ASP A 327 5.99 14.85 -25.24
C ASP A 327 6.48 14.59 -26.68
N GLU A 328 6.29 15.59 -27.54
CA GLU A 328 6.78 15.65 -28.93
C GLU A 328 8.30 15.90 -29.02
N GLY A 329 9.06 15.59 -27.97
CA GLY A 329 10.52 15.68 -27.97
C GLY A 329 11.15 14.55 -28.78
N GLU A 330 11.95 14.89 -29.79
CA GLU A 330 12.88 13.94 -30.41
C GLU A 330 13.99 13.58 -29.40
N GLY A 331 13.88 12.44 -28.70
CA GLY A 331 14.87 12.00 -27.71
C GLY A 331 14.56 10.68 -27.00
N GLU A 332 15.41 10.29 -26.03
CA GLU A 332 15.40 9.03 -25.24
C GLU A 332 14.13 8.79 -24.38
N GLY A 333 13.12 9.66 -24.48
CA GLY A 333 11.84 9.55 -23.78
C GLY A 333 10.70 8.94 -24.60
N ARG A 334 10.92 8.55 -25.87
CA ARG A 334 9.84 8.03 -26.73
C ARG A 334 9.46 6.58 -26.35
N ARG A 335 8.16 6.31 -26.24
CA ARG A 335 7.64 4.94 -26.09
C ARG A 335 8.17 4.04 -27.20
N ASP A 336 8.83 2.95 -26.84
CA ASP A 336 9.31 1.97 -27.82
C ASP A 336 8.12 1.46 -28.66
N PRO A 337 8.15 1.60 -29.99
CA PRO A 337 7.07 1.16 -30.88
C PRO A 337 6.66 -0.30 -30.69
N LYS A 338 7.57 -1.15 -30.21
CA LYS A 338 7.29 -2.56 -29.88
C LYS A 338 6.15 -2.71 -28.88
N TYR A 339 6.05 -1.82 -27.90
CA TYR A 339 5.05 -1.87 -26.84
C TYR A 339 3.85 -0.96 -27.09
N ALA A 340 3.77 -0.28 -28.25
CA ALA A 340 2.71 0.67 -28.55
C ALA A 340 1.30 0.05 -28.48
N GLY A 341 1.17 -1.25 -28.77
CA GLY A 341 -0.07 -2.01 -28.70
C GLY A 341 -0.51 -2.44 -27.29
N ASP A 342 0.28 -2.18 -26.25
CA ASP A 342 -0.10 -2.59 -24.90
C ASP A 342 -1.28 -1.78 -24.37
N VAL A 343 -2.20 -2.48 -23.71
CA VAL A 343 -3.41 -1.94 -23.08
C VAL A 343 -3.09 -1.47 -21.66
N LEU A 344 -2.27 -0.41 -21.54
CA LEU A 344 -1.79 0.09 -20.24
C LEU A 344 -2.93 0.45 -19.26
N ALA A 345 -4.07 0.89 -19.76
CA ALA A 345 -5.25 1.26 -18.97
C ALA A 345 -5.87 0.09 -18.17
N VAL A 346 -5.44 -1.17 -18.42
CA VAL A 346 -5.85 -2.29 -17.56
C VAL A 346 -5.14 -2.25 -16.20
N VAL A 347 -4.00 -1.58 -16.08
CA VAL A 347 -3.20 -1.48 -14.85
C VAL A 347 -3.79 -0.41 -13.93
N GLU A 348 -4.71 -0.84 -13.06
CA GLU A 348 -5.40 0.00 -12.08
C GLU A 348 -5.13 -0.50 -10.64
N PRO A 349 -3.87 -0.50 -10.18
CA PRO A 349 -3.49 -1.06 -8.87
C PRO A 349 -4.12 -0.31 -7.69
N PHE A 350 -4.49 0.95 -7.91
CA PHE A 350 -5.20 1.79 -6.95
C PHE A 350 -6.72 1.71 -7.09
N SER A 351 -7.24 0.80 -7.92
CA SER A 351 -8.66 0.65 -8.27
C SER A 351 -9.24 1.89 -8.96
N TYR A 352 -10.44 1.74 -9.53
CA TYR A 352 -11.17 2.79 -10.22
C TYR A 352 -12.49 3.15 -9.50
N GLY A 353 -12.96 4.39 -9.71
CA GLY A 353 -14.25 4.90 -9.25
C GLY A 353 -14.26 5.50 -7.83
N PRO A 354 -15.44 5.76 -7.25
CA PRO A 354 -15.58 6.47 -5.96
C PRO A 354 -14.90 5.80 -4.76
N ARG A 355 -14.67 4.48 -4.85
CA ARG A 355 -13.98 3.65 -3.85
C ARG A 355 -12.54 3.32 -4.25
N ASN A 356 -11.91 4.11 -5.14
CA ASN A 356 -10.49 3.97 -5.42
C ASN A 356 -9.63 4.32 -4.20
N CYS A 357 -8.36 3.95 -4.23
CA CYS A 357 -7.43 4.19 -3.11
C CYS A 357 -7.34 5.69 -2.80
N ILE A 358 -7.63 6.05 -1.55
CA ILE A 358 -7.51 7.43 -1.06
C ILE A 358 -6.03 7.82 -0.86
N GLY A 359 -5.18 6.86 -0.51
CA GLY A 359 -3.75 7.04 -0.28
C GLY A 359 -2.89 6.98 -1.53
N LYS A 360 -3.46 7.04 -2.74
CA LYS A 360 -2.70 6.90 -4.01
C LYS A 360 -1.50 7.84 -4.07
N ASN A 361 -1.71 9.13 -3.81
CA ASN A 361 -0.64 10.14 -3.89
C ASN A 361 0.42 9.92 -2.80
N LEU A 362 0.00 9.64 -1.56
CA LEU A 362 0.92 9.31 -0.46
C LEU A 362 1.80 8.12 -0.84
N ALA A 363 1.20 7.02 -1.30
CA ALA A 363 1.92 5.82 -1.69
C ALA A 363 2.97 6.13 -2.77
N TYR A 364 2.63 6.88 -3.82
CA TYR A 364 3.60 7.26 -4.84
C TYR A 364 4.76 8.09 -4.28
N HIS A 365 4.50 9.02 -3.36
CA HIS A 365 5.56 9.79 -2.72
C HIS A 365 6.45 8.92 -1.84
N GLU A 366 5.87 8.06 -1.00
CA GLU A 366 6.64 7.12 -0.17
C GLU A 366 7.49 6.18 -1.02
N MET A 367 6.91 5.57 -2.06
CA MET A 367 7.62 4.64 -2.93
C MET A 367 8.80 5.31 -3.63
N ARG A 368 8.62 6.53 -4.13
CA ARG A 368 9.70 7.32 -4.76
C ARG A 368 10.78 7.68 -3.74
N LEU A 369 10.40 8.28 -2.61
CA LEU A 369 11.34 8.73 -1.58
C LEU A 369 12.18 7.57 -1.06
N ILE A 370 11.54 6.44 -0.72
CA ILE A 370 12.23 5.26 -0.19
C ILE A 370 13.15 4.65 -1.25
N LEU A 371 12.63 4.35 -2.44
CA LEU A 371 13.43 3.68 -3.48
C LEU A 371 14.59 4.55 -3.95
N ALA A 372 14.33 5.84 -4.20
CA ALA A 372 15.35 6.77 -4.66
C ALA A 372 16.45 6.94 -3.61
N ASN A 373 16.10 7.12 -2.33
CA ASN A 373 17.11 7.21 -1.28
C ASN A 373 17.95 5.94 -1.15
N VAL A 374 17.34 4.76 -1.24
CA VAL A 374 18.09 3.50 -1.20
C VAL A 374 19.05 3.40 -2.38
N LEU A 375 18.60 3.66 -3.61
CA LEU A 375 19.43 3.55 -4.81
C LEU A 375 20.44 4.68 -4.95
N TRP A 376 20.18 5.85 -4.37
CA TRP A 376 21.15 6.94 -4.32
C TRP A 376 22.30 6.56 -3.37
N HIS A 377 22.03 5.95 -2.22
CA HIS A 377 23.08 5.64 -1.23
C HIS A 377 23.80 4.31 -1.47
N PHE A 378 23.14 3.31 -2.08
CA PHE A 378 23.66 1.95 -2.14
C PHE A 378 23.55 1.31 -3.53
N ASP A 379 24.53 0.47 -3.84
CA ASP A 379 24.41 -0.58 -4.85
C ASP A 379 23.95 -1.87 -4.15
N LEU A 380 22.94 -2.54 -4.73
CA LEU A 380 22.33 -3.74 -4.15
C LEU A 380 22.68 -4.96 -5.02
N ASP A 381 22.99 -6.08 -4.37
CA ASP A 381 23.19 -7.38 -4.98
C ASP A 381 22.23 -8.40 -4.37
N LEU A 382 21.51 -9.16 -5.20
CA LEU A 382 20.59 -10.21 -4.74
C LEU A 382 21.39 -11.41 -4.19
N CYS A 383 21.05 -11.87 -2.99
CA CYS A 383 21.63 -13.09 -2.44
C CYS A 383 21.13 -14.34 -3.18
N PRO A 384 21.96 -15.40 -3.31
CA PRO A 384 21.56 -16.64 -3.99
C PRO A 384 20.26 -17.26 -3.47
N GLU A 385 20.02 -17.14 -2.17
CA GLU A 385 18.85 -17.68 -1.45
C GLU A 385 17.53 -17.03 -1.89
N SER A 386 17.59 -15.80 -2.41
CA SER A 386 16.44 -15.06 -2.89
C SER A 386 16.32 -15.06 -4.42
N LYS A 387 17.04 -15.95 -5.13
CA LYS A 387 16.97 -16.02 -6.61
C LYS A 387 15.56 -16.31 -7.13
N ASP A 388 14.85 -17.22 -6.47
CA ASP A 388 13.50 -17.67 -6.82
C ASP A 388 12.42 -17.07 -5.91
N TRP A 389 12.68 -15.87 -5.39
CA TRP A 389 11.83 -15.18 -4.41
C TRP A 389 10.36 -14.97 -4.83
N MET A 390 10.04 -15.05 -6.12
CA MET A 390 8.67 -14.86 -6.63
C MET A 390 7.74 -16.06 -6.41
N ASP A 391 8.27 -17.22 -6.02
CA ASP A 391 7.46 -18.39 -5.66
C ASP A 391 6.83 -18.17 -4.26
N GLN A 392 5.65 -17.56 -4.25
CA GLN A 392 4.98 -17.10 -3.04
C GLN A 392 3.49 -17.40 -3.06
N GLU A 393 2.93 -17.64 -1.87
CA GLU A 393 1.48 -17.70 -1.70
C GLU A 393 0.85 -16.30 -1.81
N VAL A 394 -0.39 -16.28 -2.29
CA VAL A 394 -1.20 -15.07 -2.40
C VAL A 394 -2.52 -15.27 -1.68
N TYR A 395 -2.84 -14.35 -0.76
CA TYR A 395 -4.15 -14.23 -0.12
C TYR A 395 -4.86 -13.01 -0.71
N THR A 396 -5.09 -11.95 0.06
CA THR A 396 -5.41 -10.63 -0.54
C THR A 396 -4.16 -9.95 -1.10
N ILE A 397 -3.04 -10.16 -0.40
CA ILE A 397 -1.71 -9.66 -0.72
C ILE A 397 -0.74 -10.84 -0.79
N TRP A 398 0.49 -10.57 -1.23
CA TRP A 398 1.59 -11.52 -1.24
C TRP A 398 2.03 -11.91 0.18
N GLU A 399 2.22 -13.20 0.43
CA GLU A 399 2.98 -13.67 1.57
C GLU A 399 4.47 -13.67 1.23
N LYS A 400 5.11 -12.55 1.54
CA LYS A 400 6.51 -12.30 1.21
C LYS A 400 7.46 -13.11 2.10
N GLY A 401 8.32 -13.91 1.49
CA GLY A 401 9.51 -14.45 2.15
C GLY A 401 10.61 -13.38 2.27
N PRO A 402 11.72 -13.66 2.98
CA PRO A 402 12.85 -12.73 3.08
C PRO A 402 13.46 -12.41 1.71
N LEU A 403 13.65 -11.12 1.41
CA LEU A 403 14.39 -10.67 0.22
C LEU A 403 15.79 -10.28 0.65
N MET A 404 16.69 -11.26 0.68
CA MET A 404 18.04 -11.08 1.16
C MET A 404 18.91 -10.40 0.10
N CYS A 405 19.47 -9.24 0.46
CA CYS A 405 20.36 -8.46 -0.38
C CYS A 405 21.67 -8.14 0.34
N LYS A 406 22.76 -8.02 -0.41
CA LYS A 406 24.00 -7.37 0.03
C LYS A 406 24.00 -5.93 -0.45
N LEU A 407 24.42 -5.01 0.40
CA LEU A 407 24.49 -3.58 0.08
C LEU A 407 25.94 -3.12 0.09
N LYS A 408 26.29 -2.27 -0.87
CA LYS A 408 27.57 -1.56 -0.93
C LYS A 408 27.29 -0.06 -0.95
N PRO A 409 27.91 0.75 -0.08
CA PRO A 409 27.80 2.20 -0.17
C PRO A 409 28.33 2.69 -1.52
N VAL A 410 27.60 3.62 -2.13
CA VAL A 410 28.04 4.30 -3.35
C VAL A 410 29.13 5.30 -2.97
N VAL A 411 30.32 5.12 -3.54
CA VAL A 411 31.44 6.06 -3.37
C VAL A 411 31.27 7.19 -4.38
N ARG A 412 31.34 8.43 -3.90
CA ARG A 412 31.35 9.64 -4.72
C ARG A 412 32.70 10.32 -4.56
N ASP A 413 33.26 10.80 -5.67
CA ASP A 413 34.53 11.55 -5.70
C ASP A 413 34.38 12.98 -5.17
#